data_AF-A0A9E2XJL1-F1
#
_entry.id   AF-A0A9E2XJL1-F1
#
_cell.length_a   1.000
_cell.length_b   1.000
_cell.length_c   1.000
_cell.angle_alpha   90.00
_cell.angle_beta   90.00
_cell.angle_gamma   90.00
#
_symmetry.space_group_name_H-M   'P 1'
#
loop_
_entity.id
_entity.type
_entity.pdbx_description
1 polymer ?
#
loop_
_entity_poly.entity_id
_entity_poly.type
_entity_poly.pdbx_seq_one_letter_code
_entity_poly.pdbx_strand_id
1 'polypeptide(L)'
;MEVVLALLLALAACAPTYDDTADKMLVSLQQQTDDGLIKLETLAQQVQAYQSAPSNDPAAKKALADAQAKLTYAANIEWYASVLSALTALEARMTASPDFSSSSISDSLAKIRENIELFQAQHARSNTVTASTAKTARQILDQQFKALTVYIVTLKSGKKA
;
A
#
# COMPACT_ATOMS: atom_id res chain seq x y z
N MET A 1 9.34 -29.86 -56.68
CA MET A 1 9.57 -30.60 -55.42
C MET A 1 10.28 -29.65 -54.47
N GLU A 2 9.56 -29.24 -53.43
CA GLU A 2 10.04 -28.69 -52.15
C GLU A 2 10.86 -27.38 -52.14
N VAL A 3 10.14 -26.25 -52.10
CA VAL A 3 10.58 -25.00 -51.45
C VAL A 3 9.50 -24.60 -50.45
N VAL A 4 9.36 -25.35 -49.37
CA VAL A 4 8.40 -25.06 -48.28
C VAL A 4 9.10 -25.34 -46.95
N LEU A 5 10.15 -24.59 -46.63
CA LEU A 5 10.87 -24.78 -45.37
C LEU A 5 11.58 -23.51 -44.89
N ALA A 6 10.88 -22.37 -44.78
CA ALA A 6 11.49 -21.17 -44.20
C ALA A 6 10.51 -20.11 -43.64
N LEU A 7 9.24 -20.43 -43.36
CA LEU A 7 8.26 -19.41 -42.94
C LEU A 7 7.49 -19.69 -41.65
N LEU A 8 7.98 -20.59 -40.78
CA LEU A 8 7.27 -21.02 -39.57
C LEU A 8 7.98 -20.66 -38.24
N LEU A 9 9.02 -19.84 -38.26
CA LEU A 9 9.85 -19.54 -37.07
C LEU A 9 9.76 -18.11 -36.53
N ALA A 10 8.79 -17.30 -36.97
CA ALA A 10 8.67 -15.89 -36.56
C ALA A 10 7.47 -15.57 -35.64
N LEU A 11 6.91 -16.55 -34.91
CA LEU A 11 5.81 -16.32 -33.95
C LEU A 11 6.23 -16.45 -32.47
N ALA A 12 7.54 -16.54 -32.19
CA ALA A 12 8.07 -16.63 -30.83
C ALA A 12 8.54 -15.27 -30.26
N ALA A 13 7.88 -14.16 -30.61
CA ALA A 13 8.21 -12.85 -30.06
C ALA A 13 6.97 -12.14 -29.51
N CYS A 14 7.13 -11.60 -28.29
CA CYS A 14 6.19 -10.81 -27.51
C CYS A 14 5.18 -11.56 -26.64
N ALA A 15 5.63 -12.55 -25.85
CA ALA A 15 5.13 -12.57 -24.48
C ALA A 15 5.78 -11.37 -23.76
N PRO A 16 5.03 -10.44 -23.15
CA PRO A 16 5.63 -9.35 -22.39
C PRO A 16 6.59 -9.95 -21.36
N THR A 17 7.83 -9.46 -21.37
CA THR A 17 8.83 -9.87 -20.39
C THR A 17 8.32 -9.41 -19.03
N TYR A 18 7.94 -10.38 -18.21
CA TYR A 18 7.39 -10.15 -16.89
C TYR A 18 8.35 -9.31 -16.02
N ASP A 19 7.79 -8.33 -15.28
CA ASP A 19 8.56 -7.31 -14.57
C ASP A 19 8.64 -7.58 -13.05
N ASP A 20 9.68 -8.30 -12.64
CA ASP A 20 10.00 -8.54 -11.22
C ASP A 20 10.19 -7.27 -10.38
N THR A 21 10.43 -6.13 -11.04
CA THR A 21 10.57 -4.83 -10.36
C THR A 21 9.24 -4.35 -9.81
N ALA A 22 8.17 -4.44 -10.60
CA ALA A 22 6.83 -4.04 -10.20
C ALA A 22 6.32 -4.87 -9.00
N ASP A 23 6.68 -6.15 -8.96
CA ASP A 23 6.42 -7.04 -7.83
C ASP A 23 7.09 -6.60 -6.54
N LYS A 24 8.40 -6.30 -6.60
CA LYS A 24 9.14 -5.80 -5.45
C LYS A 24 8.58 -4.47 -4.97
N MET A 25 8.23 -3.58 -5.90
CA MET A 25 7.60 -2.30 -5.58
C MET A 25 6.24 -2.49 -4.88
N LEU A 26 5.41 -3.43 -5.33
CA LEU A 26 4.14 -3.75 -4.69
C LEU A 26 4.34 -4.26 -3.26
N VAL A 27 5.26 -5.21 -3.06
CA VAL A 27 5.56 -5.75 -1.72
C VAL A 27 6.12 -4.67 -0.81
N SER A 28 7.05 -3.85 -1.30
CA SER A 28 7.62 -2.74 -0.52
C SER A 28 6.56 -1.69 -0.15
N LEU A 29 5.65 -1.35 -1.08
CA LEU A 29 4.55 -0.43 -0.82
C LEU A 29 3.58 -0.99 0.23
N GLN A 30 3.24 -2.27 0.14
CA GLN A 30 2.40 -2.94 1.14
C GLN A 30 3.06 -2.89 2.53
N GLN A 31 4.34 -3.28 2.62
CA GLN A 31 5.10 -3.26 3.87
C GLN A 31 5.15 -1.86 4.48
N GLN A 32 5.49 -0.85 3.67
CA GLN A 32 5.57 0.54 4.11
C GLN A 32 4.22 1.07 4.62
N THR A 33 3.13 0.66 3.98
CA THR A 33 1.78 1.05 4.39
C THR A 33 1.38 0.37 5.70
N ASP A 34 1.61 -0.93 5.83
CA ASP A 34 1.29 -1.70 7.05
C ASP A 34 2.13 -1.22 8.25
N ASP A 35 3.43 -1.02 8.07
CA ASP A 35 4.33 -0.54 9.14
C ASP A 35 3.88 0.82 9.69
N GLY A 36 3.50 1.76 8.81
CA GLY A 36 3.01 3.07 9.22
C GLY A 36 1.67 3.00 9.96
N LEU A 37 0.76 2.14 9.53
CA LEU A 37 -0.53 1.94 10.19
C LEU A 37 -0.39 1.23 11.54
N ILE A 38 0.49 0.22 11.64
CA ILE A 38 0.82 -0.45 12.91
C ILE A 38 1.45 0.54 13.90
N LYS A 39 2.35 1.40 13.43
CA LYS A 39 2.93 2.47 14.26
C LYS A 39 1.84 3.37 14.83
N LEU A 40 0.92 3.85 14.00
CA LEU A 40 -0.20 4.71 14.43
C LEU A 40 -1.15 3.98 15.38
N GLU A 41 -1.50 2.72 15.09
CA GLU A 41 -2.33 1.88 15.95
C GLU A 41 -1.68 1.72 17.34
N THR A 42 -0.39 1.40 17.37
CA THR A 42 0.38 1.19 18.61
C THR A 42 0.47 2.47 19.43
N LEU A 43 0.77 3.61 18.81
CA LEU A 43 0.81 4.91 19.48
C LEU A 43 -0.56 5.29 20.05
N ALA A 44 -1.64 5.06 19.30
CA ALA A 44 -3.00 5.34 19.76
C ALA A 44 -3.40 4.44 20.95
N GLN A 45 -3.05 3.15 20.92
CA GLN A 45 -3.24 2.23 22.05
C GLN A 45 -2.47 2.69 23.29
N GLN A 46 -1.21 3.12 23.11
CA GLN A 46 -0.38 3.64 24.19
C GLN A 46 -0.98 4.90 24.83
N VAL A 47 -1.43 5.86 24.01
CA VAL A 47 -2.12 7.08 24.49
C VAL A 47 -3.38 6.71 25.27
N GLN A 48 -4.20 5.80 24.74
CA GLN A 48 -5.42 5.35 25.41
C GLN A 48 -5.13 4.68 26.76
N ALA A 49 -4.09 3.85 26.83
CA ALA A 49 -3.68 3.16 28.06
C ALA A 49 -3.28 4.16 29.16
N TYR A 50 -2.42 5.13 28.83
CA TYR A 50 -2.01 6.16 29.79
C TYR A 50 -3.15 7.08 30.23
N GLN A 51 -4.10 7.37 29.34
CA GLN A 51 -5.28 8.18 29.67
C GLN A 51 -6.27 7.43 30.57
N SER A 52 -6.40 6.11 30.39
CA SER A 52 -7.32 5.26 31.16
C SER A 52 -6.79 4.93 32.56
N ALA A 53 -5.46 4.96 32.74
CA ALA A 53 -4.79 4.77 34.03
C ALA A 53 -3.76 5.90 34.27
N PRO A 54 -4.22 7.13 34.59
CA PRO A 54 -3.33 8.27 34.79
C PRO A 54 -2.32 7.99 35.91
N SER A 55 -1.04 8.17 35.60
CA SER A 55 0.05 8.06 36.58
C SER A 55 0.59 9.44 36.96
N ASN A 56 0.95 9.60 38.23
CA ASN A 56 1.68 10.78 38.70
C ASN A 56 3.18 10.72 38.42
N ASP A 57 3.69 9.58 37.96
CA ASP A 57 5.07 9.40 37.56
C ASP A 57 5.45 10.38 36.42
N PRO A 58 6.47 11.23 36.61
CA PRO A 58 6.98 12.11 35.55
C PRO A 58 7.37 11.38 34.27
N ALA A 59 7.90 10.15 34.36
CA ALA A 59 8.28 9.36 33.19
C ALA A 59 7.04 8.95 32.37
N ALA A 60 5.98 8.51 33.03
CA ALA A 60 4.72 8.17 32.38
C ALA A 60 4.05 9.41 31.73
N LYS A 61 4.08 10.57 32.40
CA LYS A 61 3.57 11.83 31.82
C LYS A 61 4.34 12.24 30.57
N LYS A 62 5.67 12.11 30.60
CA LYS A 62 6.52 12.36 29.43
C LYS A 62 6.21 11.38 28.30
N ALA A 63 6.10 10.09 28.59
CA ALA A 63 5.78 9.07 27.60
C ALA A 63 4.42 9.32 26.91
N LEU A 64 3.40 9.73 27.67
CA LEU A 64 2.11 10.13 27.11
C LEU A 64 2.25 11.35 26.18
N ALA A 65 2.93 12.41 26.61
CA ALA A 65 3.13 13.61 25.79
C ALA A 65 3.90 13.29 24.49
N ASP A 66 4.97 12.48 24.59
CA ASP A 66 5.76 12.05 23.44
C ASP A 66 4.92 11.20 22.46
N ALA A 67 4.08 10.29 22.98
CA ALA A 67 3.19 9.47 22.16
C ALA A 67 2.12 10.34 21.47
N GLN A 68 1.52 11.29 22.18
CA GLN A 68 0.56 12.24 21.60
C GLN A 68 1.18 13.09 20.50
N ALA A 69 2.40 13.61 20.70
CA ALA A 69 3.11 14.39 19.69
C ALA A 69 3.38 13.57 18.41
N LYS A 70 3.82 12.31 18.58
CA LYS A 70 4.09 11.38 17.46
C LYS A 70 2.83 10.89 16.74
N LEU A 71 1.67 10.96 17.39
CA LEU A 71 0.37 10.60 16.82
C LEU A 71 -0.26 11.72 15.99
N THR A 72 0.35 12.91 15.97
CA THR A 72 -0.21 14.04 15.21
C THR A 72 -0.09 13.86 13.70
N TYR A 73 -0.99 14.48 12.93
CA TYR A 73 -0.92 14.49 11.47
C TYR A 73 0.40 15.07 10.98
N ALA A 74 0.83 16.19 11.56
CA ALA A 74 2.09 16.85 11.21
C ALA A 74 3.30 15.91 11.39
N ALA A 75 3.31 15.06 12.42
CA ALA A 75 4.38 14.09 12.66
C ALA A 75 4.38 12.92 11.68
N ASN A 76 3.34 12.77 10.83
CA ASN A 76 3.18 11.64 9.92
C ASN A 76 2.92 12.05 8.46
N ILE A 77 2.95 13.34 8.12
CA ILE A 77 2.68 13.85 6.76
C ILE A 77 3.65 13.28 5.73
N GLU A 78 4.93 13.13 6.09
CA GLU A 78 5.96 12.57 5.20
C GLU A 78 5.72 11.10 4.88
N TRP A 79 5.16 10.35 5.82
CA TRP A 79 4.79 8.95 5.58
C TRP A 79 3.69 8.85 4.51
N TYR A 80 2.63 9.65 4.62
CA TYR A 80 1.58 9.72 3.60
C TYR A 80 2.15 10.10 2.22
N ALA A 81 2.97 11.15 2.16
CA ALA A 81 3.60 11.59 0.92
C ALA A 81 4.46 10.50 0.29
N SER A 82 5.22 9.77 1.10
CA SER A 82 6.08 8.68 0.63
C SER A 82 5.26 7.51 0.08
N VAL A 83 4.20 7.09 0.78
CA VAL A 83 3.31 6.00 0.32
C VAL A 83 2.62 6.39 -1.00
N LEU A 84 2.07 7.60 -1.10
CA LEU A 84 1.40 8.07 -2.32
C LEU A 84 2.37 8.20 -3.51
N SER A 85 3.61 8.64 -3.25
CA SER A 85 4.66 8.67 -4.25
C SER A 85 5.03 7.26 -4.74
N ALA A 86 5.20 6.31 -3.82
CA ALA A 86 5.52 4.92 -4.15
C ALA A 86 4.38 4.25 -4.94
N LEU A 87 3.12 4.53 -4.58
CA LEU A 87 1.95 4.07 -5.32
C LEU A 87 1.91 4.64 -6.76
N THR A 88 2.22 5.92 -6.93
CA THR A 88 2.28 6.56 -8.25
C THR A 88 3.40 5.98 -9.11
N ALA A 89 4.55 5.70 -8.52
CA ALA A 89 5.66 5.03 -9.22
C ALA A 89 5.28 3.60 -9.64
N LEU A 90 4.59 2.86 -8.78
CA LEU A 90 4.10 1.51 -9.07
C LEU A 90 3.10 1.52 -10.22
N GLU A 91 2.12 2.43 -10.20
CA GLU A 91 1.14 2.60 -11.26
C GLU A 91 1.79 2.91 -12.61
N ALA A 92 2.72 3.88 -12.63
CA ALA A 92 3.45 4.22 -13.84
C ALA A 92 4.23 3.03 -14.41
N ARG A 93 4.83 2.20 -13.54
CA ARG A 93 5.56 1.01 -13.98
C ARG A 93 4.64 -0.08 -14.52
N MET A 94 3.56 -0.39 -13.82
CA MET A 94 2.59 -1.42 -14.21
C MET A 94 1.79 -1.06 -15.46
N THR A 95 1.68 0.23 -15.80
CA THR A 95 0.97 0.71 -16.99
C THR A 95 1.88 1.09 -18.15
N ALA A 96 3.21 1.03 -17.97
CA ALA A 96 4.18 1.40 -19.01
C ALA A 96 4.11 0.52 -20.27
N SER A 97 3.67 -0.73 -20.13
CA SER A 97 3.44 -1.67 -21.23
C SER A 97 2.01 -2.20 -21.13
N PRO A 98 1.02 -1.43 -21.61
CA PRO A 98 -0.37 -1.75 -21.35
C PRO A 98 -0.82 -3.03 -22.06
N ASP A 99 -1.55 -3.87 -21.34
CA ASP A 99 -2.22 -5.07 -21.82
C ASP A 99 -3.68 -5.13 -21.33
N PHE A 100 -4.37 -6.25 -21.56
CA PHE A 100 -5.77 -6.42 -21.14
C PHE A 100 -5.99 -6.32 -19.62
N SER A 101 -4.94 -6.47 -18.81
CA SER A 101 -5.01 -6.40 -17.34
C SER A 101 -4.75 -5.01 -16.78
N SER A 102 -4.13 -4.11 -17.56
CA SER A 102 -3.70 -2.80 -17.08
C SER A 102 -4.84 -1.93 -16.54
N SER A 103 -6.06 -2.06 -17.08
CA SER A 103 -7.24 -1.35 -16.55
C SER A 103 -7.59 -1.83 -15.14
N SER A 104 -7.65 -3.15 -14.91
CA SER A 104 -7.99 -3.70 -13.60
C SER A 104 -6.90 -3.45 -12.55
N ILE A 105 -5.63 -3.44 -12.96
CA ILE A 105 -4.51 -3.05 -12.10
C ILE A 105 -4.63 -1.57 -11.73
N SER A 106 -4.85 -0.69 -12.69
CA SER A 106 -5.02 0.75 -12.43
C SER A 106 -6.22 1.02 -11.51
N ASP A 107 -7.37 0.38 -11.74
CA ASP A 107 -8.54 0.51 -10.87
C ASP A 107 -8.25 0.05 -9.43
N SER A 108 -7.47 -1.03 -9.27
CA SER A 108 -7.09 -1.55 -7.95
C SER A 108 -6.14 -0.59 -7.22
N LEU A 109 -5.15 -0.05 -7.93
CA LEU A 109 -4.22 0.95 -7.39
C LEU A 109 -4.94 2.27 -7.06
N ALA A 110 -5.91 2.68 -7.86
CA ALA A 110 -6.74 3.85 -7.60
C ALA A 110 -7.58 3.70 -6.32
N LYS A 111 -8.16 2.51 -6.08
CA LYS A 111 -8.88 2.22 -4.82
C LYS A 111 -7.97 2.22 -3.60
N ILE A 112 -6.73 1.75 -3.74
CA ILE A 112 -5.72 1.83 -2.68
C ILE A 112 -5.39 3.31 -2.40
N ARG A 113 -5.16 4.11 -3.45
CA ARG A 113 -4.92 5.56 -3.35
C ARG A 113 -6.04 6.26 -2.60
N GLU A 114 -7.28 6.05 -3.03
CA GLU A 114 -8.47 6.66 -2.44
C GLU A 114 -8.57 6.37 -0.94
N ASN A 115 -8.34 5.12 -0.51
CA ASN A 115 -8.39 4.77 0.91
C ASN A 115 -7.25 5.39 1.72
N ILE A 116 -6.04 5.51 1.16
CA ILE A 116 -4.93 6.20 1.81
C ILE A 116 -5.26 7.69 1.96
N GLU A 117 -5.76 8.33 0.91
CA GLU A 117 -6.13 9.75 0.92
C GLU A 117 -7.32 10.03 1.87
N LEU A 118 -8.31 9.13 1.92
CA LEU A 118 -9.43 9.22 2.87
C LEU A 118 -8.91 9.15 4.31
N PHE A 119 -8.03 8.18 4.61
CA PHE A 119 -7.42 8.04 5.93
C PHE A 119 -6.55 9.26 6.28
N GLN A 120 -5.77 9.77 5.31
CA GLN A 120 -4.98 10.99 5.45
C GLN A 120 -5.87 12.19 5.78
N ALA A 121 -6.95 12.40 5.03
CA ALA A 121 -7.88 13.50 5.24
C ALA A 121 -8.56 13.41 6.61
N GLN A 122 -8.91 12.20 7.06
CA GLN A 122 -9.45 11.98 8.40
C GLN A 122 -8.41 12.31 9.48
N HIS A 123 -7.17 11.85 9.34
CA HIS A 123 -6.08 12.16 10.26
C HIS A 123 -5.80 13.66 10.32
N ALA A 124 -5.77 14.34 9.17
CA ALA A 124 -5.60 15.79 9.10
C ALA A 124 -6.74 16.54 9.79
N ARG A 125 -7.99 16.11 9.60
CA ARG A 125 -9.18 16.74 10.21
C ARG A 125 -9.20 16.59 11.73
N SER A 126 -8.87 15.40 12.24
CA SER A 126 -8.90 15.09 13.67
C SER A 126 -7.59 15.44 14.38
N ASN A 127 -6.55 15.79 13.63
CA ASN A 127 -5.15 15.92 14.03
C ASN A 127 -4.51 14.64 14.60
N THR A 128 -5.27 13.70 15.14
CA THR A 128 -4.80 12.39 15.63
C THR A 128 -5.72 11.28 15.11
N VAL A 129 -5.27 10.02 15.25
CA VAL A 129 -6.05 8.83 14.91
C VAL A 129 -6.28 7.95 16.13
N THR A 130 -7.44 7.31 16.19
CA THR A 130 -7.72 6.28 17.21
C THR A 130 -7.16 4.93 16.77
N ALA A 131 -6.95 4.02 17.73
CA ALA A 131 -6.48 2.67 17.44
C ALA A 131 -7.44 1.91 16.51
N SER A 132 -8.76 2.07 16.73
CA SER A 132 -9.77 1.42 15.88
C SER A 132 -9.75 1.95 14.45
N THR A 133 -9.62 3.27 14.25
CA THR A 133 -9.53 3.86 12.90
C THR A 133 -8.27 3.39 12.17
N ALA A 134 -7.10 3.40 12.83
CA ALA A 134 -5.86 2.91 12.23
C ALA A 134 -5.95 1.42 11.85
N LYS A 135 -6.52 0.59 12.75
CA LYS A 135 -6.74 -0.83 12.51
C LYS A 135 -7.69 -1.09 11.34
N THR A 136 -8.81 -0.37 11.25
CA THR A 136 -9.76 -0.51 10.14
C THR A 136 -9.11 -0.14 8.81
N ALA A 137 -8.38 0.98 8.75
CA ALA A 137 -7.65 1.37 7.55
C ALA A 137 -6.64 0.28 7.13
N ARG A 138 -5.90 -0.28 8.09
CA ARG A 138 -4.95 -1.38 7.87
C ARG A 138 -5.61 -2.62 7.29
N GLN A 139 -6.75 -3.03 7.83
CA GLN A 139 -7.48 -4.21 7.34
C GLN A 139 -7.99 -4.03 5.91
N ILE A 140 -8.53 -2.84 5.61
CA ILE A 140 -9.00 -2.50 4.26
C ILE A 140 -7.83 -2.54 3.26
N LEU A 141 -6.74 -1.87 3.59
CA LEU A 141 -5.57 -1.77 2.70
C LEU A 141 -4.89 -3.13 2.53
N ASP A 142 -4.70 -3.91 3.59
CA ASP A 142 -4.17 -5.28 3.52
C ASP A 142 -5.03 -6.18 2.61
N GLN A 143 -6.36 -6.09 2.72
CA GLN A 143 -7.26 -6.83 1.83
C GLN A 143 -7.10 -6.41 0.37
N GLN A 144 -6.96 -5.11 0.09
CA GLN A 144 -6.76 -4.59 -1.26
C GLN A 144 -5.40 -4.99 -1.84
N PHE A 145 -4.31 -4.88 -1.07
CA PHE A 145 -2.98 -5.35 -1.48
C PHE A 145 -2.96 -6.85 -1.76
N LYS A 146 -3.63 -7.66 -0.93
CA LYS A 146 -3.77 -9.11 -1.15
C LYS A 146 -4.55 -9.41 -2.41
N ALA A 147 -5.68 -8.73 -2.65
CA ALA A 147 -6.48 -8.92 -3.85
C ALA A 147 -5.67 -8.58 -5.12
N LEU A 148 -4.94 -7.46 -5.11
CA LEU A 148 -4.05 -7.07 -6.21
C LEU A 148 -2.92 -8.09 -6.44
N THR A 149 -2.28 -8.56 -5.36
CA THR A 149 -1.23 -9.59 -5.43
C THR A 149 -1.75 -10.89 -6.04
N VAL A 150 -2.92 -11.38 -5.59
CA VAL A 150 -3.55 -12.58 -6.13
C VAL A 150 -3.88 -12.40 -7.61
N TYR A 151 -4.44 -11.25 -7.99
CA TYR A 151 -4.73 -10.94 -9.39
C TYR A 151 -3.47 -11.01 -10.26
N ILE A 152 -2.39 -10.35 -9.83
CA ILE A 152 -1.09 -10.34 -10.51
C ILE A 152 -0.51 -11.76 -10.63
N VAL A 153 -0.60 -12.59 -9.58
CA VAL A 153 -0.13 -14.00 -9.63
C VAL A 153 -0.98 -14.87 -10.57
N THR A 154 -2.29 -14.66 -10.61
CA THR A 154 -3.21 -15.36 -11.53
C THR A 154 -2.87 -15.04 -12.98
N LEU A 155 -2.64 -13.76 -13.30
CA LEU A 155 -2.17 -13.34 -14.62
C LEU A 155 -0.86 -14.02 -15.03
N LYS A 156 0.13 -14.06 -14.11
CA LYS A 156 1.41 -14.77 -14.35
C LYS A 156 1.23 -16.24 -14.65
N SER A 157 0.26 -16.88 -14.00
CA SER A 157 -0.01 -18.31 -14.16
C SER A 157 -0.71 -18.63 -15.50
N GLY A 158 -0.93 -17.65 -16.37
CA GLY A 158 -1.61 -17.81 -17.66
C GLY A 158 -3.11 -18.13 -17.53
N LYS A 159 -3.63 -18.11 -16.29
CA LYS A 159 -5.05 -18.24 -16.03
C LYS A 159 -5.66 -16.86 -16.26
N LYS A 160 -6.47 -16.74 -17.32
CA LYS A 160 -7.33 -15.55 -17.45
C LYS A 160 -8.21 -15.50 -16.20
N ALA A 161 -8.09 -14.41 -15.44
CA ALA A 161 -8.95 -14.14 -14.29
C ALA A 161 -10.41 -13.99 -14.74
#